data_AF-H1PY48-F1
#
_entry.id   AF-H1PY48-F1
#
_cell.length_a   1.000
_cell.length_b   1.000
_cell.length_c   1.000
_cell.angle_alpha   90.00
_cell.angle_beta   90.00
_cell.angle_gamma   90.00
#
_symmetry.space_group_name_H-M   'P 1'
#
loop_
_entity.id
_entity.type
_entity.pdbx_description
1 polymer ?
#
loop_
_entity_poly.entity_id
_entity_poly.type
_entity_poly.pdbx_seq_one_letter_code
_entity_poly.pdbx_strand_id
1 'polypeptide(L)'
;MEKSKIILNGIFYVILTAIFVYIFVKEKALTDTIKIYRDKFADKVIMVLNIKGKVLSKGIRSTINLVETIGTALILVLIIQKFYLGNFLVPTGSMIPTIMPKDRLFGNMLIYKFRKPKREEIIVFKEPIQNKVLYTKRVMGLPGETVNIKNNHLYVNGEEITTREYTNIGEIGNEKWIVPKKGDTVEIIPGKDYSKLFRENMINVGEVQKYLVDNPGAVGEILPDLEFRVNGEKTGMLLDLIHDSKYVNRILKGENVALISEKDYYLALGDNTNGSYDSRMWGFVSEDRIKGEAFVRFWPLNRIKLLK
;
A
#
# COMPACT_ATOMS: atom_id res chain seq x y z
N MET A 1 10.82 -7.38 -5.53
CA MET A 1 11.76 -6.76 -4.58
C MET A 1 12.72 -7.85 -4.11
N GLU A 2 14.03 -7.63 -4.19
CA GLU A 2 15.06 -8.64 -3.95
C GLU A 2 14.98 -9.22 -2.51
N LYS A 3 14.97 -10.55 -2.35
CA LYS A 3 14.80 -11.22 -1.03
C LYS A 3 15.79 -10.73 0.03
N SER A 4 17.01 -10.35 -0.37
CA SER A 4 18.05 -9.76 0.48
C SER A 4 17.59 -8.45 1.15
N LYS A 5 16.87 -7.59 0.42
CA LYS A 5 16.35 -6.32 0.94
C LYS A 5 15.22 -6.53 1.95
N ILE A 6 14.43 -7.60 1.81
CA ILE A 6 13.35 -7.92 2.76
C ILE A 6 13.94 -8.36 4.11
N ILE A 7 14.92 -9.27 4.08
CA ILE A 7 15.58 -9.78 5.30
C ILE A 7 16.31 -8.66 6.04
N LEU A 8 17.08 -7.84 5.31
CA LEU A 8 17.82 -6.73 5.89
C LEU A 8 16.87 -5.69 6.52
N ASN A 9 15.76 -5.37 5.85
CA ASN A 9 14.74 -4.50 6.41
C ASN A 9 14.12 -5.12 7.67
N GLY A 10 13.80 -6.42 7.66
CA GLY A 10 13.28 -7.14 8.82
C GLY A 10 14.19 -7.03 10.04
N ILE A 11 15.47 -7.34 9.89
CA ILE A 11 16.49 -7.23 10.95
C ILE A 11 16.58 -5.79 11.46
N PHE A 12 16.60 -4.80 10.56
CA PHE A 12 16.61 -3.39 10.93
C PHE A 12 15.41 -3.03 11.80
N TYR A 13 14.20 -3.47 11.46
CA TYR A 13 13.00 -3.20 12.27
C TYR A 13 13.03 -3.89 13.63
N VAL A 14 13.56 -5.11 13.73
CA VAL A 14 13.74 -5.80 15.01
C VAL A 14 14.69 -5.02 15.91
N ILE A 15 15.85 -4.61 15.37
CA ILE A 15 16.83 -3.80 16.12
C ILE A 15 16.21 -2.47 16.53
N LEU A 16 15.55 -1.77 15.60
CA LEU A 16 14.92 -0.49 15.87
C LEU A 16 13.84 -0.61 16.96
N THR A 17 13.01 -1.65 16.90
CA THR A 17 11.97 -1.92 17.91
C THR A 17 12.61 -2.27 19.26
N ALA A 18 13.67 -3.08 19.28
CA ALA A 18 14.41 -3.40 20.50
C ALA A 18 15.03 -2.16 21.15
N ILE A 19 15.53 -1.20 20.35
CA ILE A 19 16.01 0.09 20.85
C ILE A 19 14.86 0.86 21.52
N PHE A 20 13.68 0.93 20.90
CA PHE A 20 12.51 1.58 21.52
C PHE A 20 12.07 0.89 22.81
N VAL A 21 12.03 -0.44 22.83
CA VAL A 21 11.72 -1.20 24.05
C VAL A 21 12.77 -0.93 25.13
N TYR A 22 14.06 -0.89 24.78
CA TYR A 22 15.12 -0.55 25.70
C TYR A 22 14.96 0.86 26.27
N ILE A 23 14.69 1.86 25.42
CA ILE A 23 14.43 3.24 25.84
C ILE A 23 13.25 3.28 26.82
N PHE A 24 12.18 2.55 26.54
CA PHE A 24 10.99 2.49 27.38
C PHE A 24 11.24 1.79 28.72
N VAL A 25 11.94 0.65 28.72
CA VAL A 25 12.26 -0.11 29.94
C VAL A 25 13.28 0.63 30.82
N LYS A 26 14.22 1.34 30.21
CA LYS A 26 15.28 2.10 30.90
C LYS A 26 14.97 3.58 31.01
N GLU A 27 13.71 4.00 30.82
CA GLU A 27 13.29 5.40 30.76
C GLU A 27 13.88 6.23 31.91
N LYS A 28 13.76 5.74 33.16
CA LYS A 28 14.26 6.45 34.35
C LYS A 28 15.79 6.62 34.35
N ALA A 29 16.53 5.55 34.09
CA ALA A 29 18.00 5.60 34.08
C ALA A 29 18.54 6.47 32.93
N LEU A 30 17.86 6.42 31.77
CA LEU A 30 18.19 7.27 30.63
C LEU A 30 17.92 8.74 30.96
N THR A 31 16.79 9.04 31.60
CA THR A 31 16.41 10.39 32.03
C THR A 31 17.44 10.97 33.02
N ASP A 32 17.88 10.18 33.99
CA ASP A 32 18.91 10.62 34.95
C ASP A 32 20.24 10.91 34.25
N THR A 33 20.62 10.06 33.29
CA THR A 33 21.83 10.24 32.49
C THR A 33 21.75 11.52 31.64
N ILE A 34 20.65 11.70 30.90
CA ILE A 34 20.40 12.89 30.08
C ILE A 34 20.43 14.14 30.94
N LYS A 35 19.82 14.11 32.13
CA LYS A 35 19.83 15.22 33.09
C LYS A 35 21.25 15.63 33.47
N ILE A 36 22.15 14.69 33.75
CA ILE A 36 23.55 14.99 34.08
C ILE A 36 24.25 15.72 32.92
N TYR A 37 24.10 15.22 31.68
CA TYR A 37 24.71 15.87 30.51
C TYR A 37 24.11 17.25 30.24
N ARG A 38 22.79 17.38 30.35
CA ARG A 38 22.07 18.63 30.17
C ARG A 38 22.49 19.68 31.21
N ASP A 39 22.60 19.30 32.47
CA ASP A 39 22.98 20.21 33.55
C ASP A 39 24.42 20.70 33.34
N LYS A 40 25.35 19.80 32.97
CA LYS A 40 26.72 20.17 32.58
C LYS A 40 26.76 21.13 31.39
N PHE A 41 25.92 20.89 30.38
CA PHE A 41 25.82 21.77 29.22
C PHE A 41 25.29 23.15 29.61
N ALA A 42 24.24 23.20 30.44
CA ALA A 42 23.69 24.45 30.95
C ALA A 42 24.73 25.25 31.76
N ASP A 43 25.54 24.58 32.57
CA ASP A 43 26.63 25.20 33.31
C ASP A 43 27.68 25.80 32.39
N LYS A 44 28.06 25.07 31.33
CA LYS A 44 28.98 25.57 30.32
C LYS A 44 28.43 26.81 29.61
N VAL A 45 27.15 26.82 29.25
CA VAL A 45 26.48 27.97 28.61
C VAL A 45 26.45 29.19 29.55
N ILE A 46 26.06 28.99 30.81
CA ILE A 46 26.02 30.06 31.83
C ILE A 46 27.41 30.67 32.03
N MET A 47 28.45 29.83 32.08
CA MET A 47 29.84 30.26 32.22
C MET A 47 30.32 31.06 31.01
N VAL A 48 30.10 30.55 29.79
CA VAL A 48 30.54 31.21 28.54
C VAL A 48 29.84 32.56 28.34
N LEU A 49 28.55 32.65 28.70
CA LEU A 49 27.78 33.89 28.60
C LEU A 49 27.98 34.85 29.78
N ASN A 50 28.84 34.50 30.75
CA ASN A 50 29.14 35.29 31.95
C ASN A 50 27.87 35.77 32.70
N ILE A 51 26.87 34.90 32.78
CA ILE A 51 25.55 35.22 33.35
C ILE A 51 25.69 35.35 34.88
N LYS A 52 25.56 36.57 35.40
CA LYS A 52 25.59 36.86 36.84
C LYS A 52 24.18 37.04 37.36
N GLY A 53 23.68 36.09 38.14
CA GLY A 53 22.36 36.18 38.81
C GLY A 53 21.63 34.83 38.93
N LYS A 54 21.13 34.53 40.12
CA LYS A 54 20.44 33.26 40.44
C LYS A 54 19.13 33.09 39.65
N VAL A 55 18.43 34.19 39.39
CA VAL A 55 17.18 34.19 38.60
C VAL A 55 17.46 33.89 37.13
N LEU A 56 18.41 34.60 36.52
CA LEU A 56 18.73 34.47 35.10
C LEU A 56 19.34 33.10 34.76
N SER A 57 20.23 32.58 35.61
CA SER A 57 20.79 31.22 35.48
C SER A 57 19.71 30.13 35.60
N LYS A 58 18.77 30.25 36.54
CA LYS A 58 17.60 29.35 36.64
C LYS A 58 16.75 29.40 35.37
N GLY A 59 16.53 30.60 34.82
CA GLY A 59 15.82 30.79 33.55
C GLY A 59 16.49 30.02 32.41
N ILE A 60 17.81 30.18 32.22
CA ILE A 60 18.57 29.46 31.18
C ILE A 60 18.46 27.95 31.32
N ARG A 61 18.62 27.42 32.55
CA ARG A 61 18.46 25.98 32.79
C ARG A 61 17.06 25.50 32.41
N SER A 62 16.03 26.26 32.76
CA SER A 62 14.64 25.95 32.41
C SER A 62 14.43 25.96 30.90
N THR A 63 14.98 26.94 30.19
CA THR A 63 14.90 27.02 28.72
C THR A 63 15.61 25.85 28.06
N ILE A 64 16.82 25.51 28.50
CA ILE A 64 17.57 24.35 27.96
C ILE A 64 16.79 23.05 28.19
N ASN A 65 16.20 22.88 29.38
CA ASN A 65 15.35 21.73 29.70
C ASN A 65 14.14 21.63 28.75
N LEU A 66 13.45 22.75 28.52
CA LEU A 66 12.31 22.81 27.61
C LEU A 66 12.72 22.47 26.17
N VAL A 67 13.81 23.06 25.68
CA VAL A 67 14.33 22.83 24.33
C VAL A 67 14.76 21.38 24.13
N GLU A 68 15.47 20.80 25.08
CA GLU A 68 15.90 19.40 25.04
C GLU A 68 14.68 18.46 25.03
N THR A 69 13.72 18.67 25.95
CA THR A 69 12.51 17.84 26.02
C THR A 69 11.71 17.88 24.71
N ILE A 70 11.49 19.07 24.15
CA ILE A 70 10.78 19.23 22.87
C ILE A 70 11.59 18.61 21.72
N GLY A 71 12.91 18.82 21.71
CA GLY A 71 13.81 18.27 20.69
C GLY A 71 13.78 16.75 20.67
N THR A 72 13.90 16.12 21.84
CA THR A 72 13.85 14.65 22.00
C THR A 72 12.49 14.11 21.56
N ALA A 73 11.38 14.73 21.97
CA ALA A 73 10.04 14.34 21.52
C ALA A 73 9.87 14.46 20.01
N LEU A 74 10.35 15.54 19.39
CA LEU A 74 10.29 15.75 17.94
C LEU A 74 11.09 14.68 17.18
N ILE A 75 12.31 14.36 17.64
CA ILE A 75 13.15 13.33 17.05
C ILE A 75 12.45 11.96 17.10
N LEU A 76 11.85 11.61 18.24
CA LEU A 76 11.10 10.36 18.37
C LEU A 76 9.91 10.31 17.41
N VAL A 77 9.15 11.41 17.29
CA VAL A 77 8.03 11.51 16.34
C VAL A 77 8.52 11.34 14.89
N LEU A 78 9.63 11.97 14.52
CA LEU A 78 10.19 11.85 13.16
C LEU A 78 10.66 10.42 12.86
N ILE A 79 11.25 9.71 13.82
CA ILE A 79 11.62 8.31 13.67
C ILE A 79 10.36 7.45 13.51
N ILE A 80 9.35 7.64 14.36
CA ILE A 80 8.09 6.90 14.29
C ILE A 80 7.39 7.12 12.94
N GLN A 81 7.26 8.37 12.49
CA GLN A 81 6.66 8.71 11.19
C GLN A 81 7.48 8.17 10.01
N LYS A 82 8.81 8.20 10.09
CA LYS A 82 9.65 7.69 9.00
C LYS A 82 9.56 6.18 8.84
N PHE A 83 9.47 5.43 9.94
CA PHE A 83 9.66 3.99 9.93
C PHE A 83 8.39 3.17 10.17
N TYR A 84 7.44 3.67 10.96
CA TYR A 84 6.28 2.90 11.45
C TYR A 84 4.95 3.43 10.91
N LEU A 85 4.83 4.75 10.78
CA LEU A 85 3.56 5.45 10.56
C LEU A 85 3.57 6.30 9.28
N GLY A 86 2.83 5.88 8.26
CA GLY A 86 2.59 6.71 7.09
C GLY A 86 1.58 7.81 7.37
N ASN A 87 1.86 9.02 6.89
CA ASN A 87 0.92 10.12 6.87
C ASN A 87 0.47 10.38 5.42
N PHE A 88 -0.80 10.13 5.12
CA PHE A 88 -1.33 10.21 3.76
C PHE A 88 -2.40 11.28 3.66
N LEU A 89 -2.33 12.11 2.62
CA LEU A 89 -3.42 12.97 2.19
C LEU A 89 -4.21 12.24 1.11
N VAL A 90 -5.53 12.14 1.27
CA VAL A 90 -6.40 11.47 0.30
C VAL A 90 -6.96 12.48 -0.71
N PRO A 91 -6.61 12.38 -2.00
CA PRO A 91 -7.03 13.37 -2.99
C PRO A 91 -8.36 13.04 -3.66
N THR A 92 -8.85 11.80 -3.59
CA THR A 92 -10.03 11.33 -4.35
C THR A 92 -11.20 10.91 -3.45
N GLY A 93 -12.41 10.88 -4.03
CA GLY A 93 -13.65 10.47 -3.36
C GLY A 93 -13.96 8.98 -3.46
N SER A 94 -13.00 8.13 -3.83
CA SER A 94 -13.26 6.71 -4.11
C SER A 94 -13.59 5.86 -2.88
N MET A 95 -13.36 6.40 -1.69
CA MET A 95 -13.61 5.75 -0.40
C MET A 95 -14.73 6.43 0.40
N ILE A 96 -15.54 7.28 -0.23
CA ILE A 96 -16.73 7.88 0.40
C ILE A 96 -17.73 6.76 0.75
N PRO A 97 -18.41 6.81 1.92
CA PRO A 97 -18.35 7.86 2.94
C PRO A 97 -17.26 7.65 4.01
N THR A 98 -16.55 6.51 3.98
CA THR A 98 -15.57 6.15 5.00
C THR A 98 -14.41 7.14 5.07
N ILE A 99 -13.87 7.53 3.92
CA ILE A 99 -12.79 8.51 3.76
C ILE A 99 -13.23 9.52 2.71
N MET A 100 -13.16 10.81 3.06
CA MET A 100 -13.51 11.91 2.17
C MET A 100 -12.24 12.57 1.59
N PRO A 101 -12.33 13.23 0.43
CA PRO A 101 -11.23 14.03 -0.08
C PRO A 101 -10.73 15.02 0.98
N LYS A 102 -9.41 15.21 1.05
CA LYS A 102 -8.67 16.04 2.03
C LYS A 102 -8.56 15.44 3.44
N ASP A 103 -9.14 14.27 3.71
CA ASP A 103 -8.85 13.54 4.95
C ASP A 103 -7.36 13.18 5.02
N ARG A 104 -6.78 13.21 6.24
CA ARG A 104 -5.43 12.69 6.49
C ARG A 104 -5.48 11.42 7.32
N LEU A 105 -4.75 10.42 6.86
CA LEU A 105 -4.76 9.08 7.41
C LEU A 105 -3.39 8.73 7.98
N PHE A 106 -3.41 8.04 9.11
CA PHE A 106 -2.29 7.25 9.58
C PHE A 106 -2.39 5.84 9.04
N GLY A 107 -1.28 5.36 8.46
CA GLY A 107 -1.14 3.99 8.01
C GLY A 107 -0.05 3.23 8.76
N ASN A 108 -0.34 1.99 9.14
CA ASN A 108 0.62 1.07 9.72
C ASN A 108 1.40 0.38 8.60
N MET A 109 2.68 0.76 8.45
CA MET A 109 3.55 0.28 7.36
C MET A 109 4.21 -1.07 7.62
N LEU A 110 3.98 -1.64 8.80
CA LEU A 110 4.68 -2.84 9.27
C LEU A 110 3.78 -4.04 9.40
N ILE A 111 2.50 -3.81 9.64
CA ILE A 111 1.56 -4.88 9.97
C ILE A 111 1.60 -6.02 8.94
N TYR A 112 1.70 -5.68 7.65
CA TYR A 112 1.73 -6.68 6.57
C TYR A 112 3.09 -7.33 6.31
N LYS A 113 4.12 -6.97 7.06
CA LYS A 113 5.39 -7.71 7.08
C LYS A 113 5.33 -8.91 8.01
N PHE A 114 4.37 -8.93 8.94
CA PHE A 114 4.22 -9.97 9.97
C PHE A 114 2.96 -10.82 9.78
N ARG A 115 1.94 -10.30 9.10
CA ARG A 115 0.70 -11.03 8.77
C ARG A 115 0.18 -10.65 7.39
N LYS A 116 -0.74 -11.44 6.84
CA LYS A 116 -1.45 -11.08 5.60
C LYS A 116 -2.59 -10.08 5.88
N PRO A 117 -2.99 -9.26 4.88
CA PRO A 117 -4.22 -8.48 4.93
C PRO A 117 -5.44 -9.35 5.19
N LYS A 118 -6.40 -8.80 5.94
CA LYS A 118 -7.69 -9.41 6.22
C LYS A 118 -8.78 -8.70 5.43
N ARG A 119 -9.90 -9.39 5.21
CA ARG A 119 -11.07 -8.77 4.59
C ARG A 119 -11.50 -7.55 5.41
N GLU A 120 -12.03 -6.58 4.69
CA GLU A 120 -12.47 -5.27 5.17
C GLU A 120 -11.35 -4.33 5.61
N GLU A 121 -10.10 -4.75 5.68
CA GLU A 121 -9.00 -3.81 5.97
C GLU A 121 -8.80 -2.85 4.80
N ILE A 122 -8.51 -1.58 5.11
CA ILE A 122 -8.16 -0.58 4.10
C ILE A 122 -6.66 -0.64 3.87
N ILE A 123 -6.27 -1.10 2.69
CA ILE A 123 -4.87 -1.22 2.30
C ILE A 123 -4.38 0.04 1.58
N VAL A 124 -3.15 0.43 1.87
CA VAL A 124 -2.38 1.35 1.04
C VAL A 124 -1.47 0.52 0.14
N PHE A 125 -1.56 0.70 -1.17
CA PHE A 125 -0.79 -0.09 -2.12
C PHE A 125 -0.38 0.73 -3.35
N LYS A 126 0.66 0.28 -4.04
CA LYS A 126 1.10 0.86 -5.31
C LYS A 126 0.24 0.30 -6.45
N GLU A 127 -0.50 1.16 -7.14
CA GLU A 127 -1.48 0.72 -8.14
C GLU A 127 -0.84 -0.05 -9.32
N PRO A 128 -1.56 -1.01 -9.94
CA PRO A 128 -1.02 -1.87 -10.99
C PRO A 128 -1.18 -1.37 -12.43
N ILE A 129 -1.78 -0.20 -12.64
CA ILE A 129 -2.07 0.44 -13.92
C ILE A 129 -0.83 1.12 -14.50
N GLN A 130 -0.09 1.86 -13.69
CA GLN A 130 1.13 2.60 -14.10
C GLN A 130 2.27 2.48 -13.09
N ASN A 131 2.02 1.91 -11.91
CA ASN A 131 3.02 1.77 -10.87
C ASN A 131 3.66 3.12 -10.47
N LYS A 132 2.86 4.20 -10.39
CA LYS A 132 3.34 5.57 -10.07
C LYS A 132 2.84 6.10 -8.74
N VAL A 133 1.59 5.79 -8.39
CA VAL A 133 0.92 6.40 -7.23
C VAL A 133 0.48 5.36 -6.22
N LEU A 134 0.22 5.80 -4.99
CA LEU A 134 -0.35 4.97 -3.94
C LEU A 134 -1.86 5.17 -3.91
N TYR A 135 -2.60 4.06 -3.88
CA TYR A 135 -4.04 4.02 -3.72
C TYR A 135 -4.41 3.49 -2.34
N THR A 136 -5.61 3.86 -1.90
CA THR A 136 -6.28 3.29 -0.72
C THR A 136 -7.57 2.64 -1.16
N LYS A 137 -7.74 1.34 -0.88
CA LYS A 137 -8.95 0.56 -1.16
C LYS A 137 -9.18 -0.45 -0.05
N ARG A 138 -10.38 -1.00 0.02
CA ARG A 138 -10.77 -2.03 0.98
C ARG A 138 -10.54 -3.41 0.40
N VAL A 139 -9.92 -4.30 1.17
CA VAL A 139 -9.75 -5.71 0.78
C VAL A 139 -11.09 -6.41 0.89
N MET A 140 -11.63 -6.87 -0.24
CA MET A 140 -12.93 -7.52 -0.31
C MET A 140 -12.87 -8.95 -0.83
N GLY A 141 -11.73 -9.39 -1.37
CA GLY A 141 -11.46 -10.78 -1.76
C GLY A 141 -10.05 -11.17 -1.37
N LEU A 142 -9.90 -12.35 -0.76
CA LEU A 142 -8.65 -12.89 -0.25
C LEU A 142 -8.10 -13.97 -1.20
N PRO A 143 -6.80 -14.32 -1.08
CA PRO A 143 -6.18 -15.30 -1.97
C PRO A 143 -6.89 -16.66 -1.94
N GLY A 144 -7.20 -17.19 -3.13
CA GLY A 144 -7.87 -18.48 -3.33
C GLY A 144 -9.39 -18.44 -3.23
N GLU A 145 -9.98 -17.27 -2.96
CA GLU A 145 -11.43 -17.12 -2.90
C GLU A 145 -12.04 -16.89 -4.27
N THR A 146 -13.31 -17.26 -4.40
CA THR A 146 -14.12 -16.89 -5.55
C THR A 146 -14.95 -15.66 -5.22
N VAL A 147 -15.06 -14.73 -6.16
CA VAL A 147 -15.79 -13.47 -5.99
C VAL A 147 -16.68 -13.19 -7.19
N ASN A 148 -17.89 -12.71 -6.95
CA ASN A 148 -18.78 -12.21 -8.00
C ASN A 148 -19.67 -11.11 -7.44
N ILE A 149 -20.16 -10.20 -8.29
CA ILE A 149 -21.10 -9.17 -7.87
C ILE A 149 -22.43 -9.40 -8.58
N LYS A 150 -23.52 -9.52 -7.82
CA LYS A 150 -24.88 -9.72 -8.36
C LYS A 150 -25.86 -8.87 -7.57
N ASN A 151 -26.79 -8.22 -8.25
CA ASN A 151 -27.81 -7.37 -7.63
C ASN A 151 -27.23 -6.33 -6.64
N ASN A 152 -26.07 -5.74 -6.98
CA ASN A 152 -25.33 -4.79 -6.14
C ASN A 152 -24.76 -5.36 -4.82
N HIS A 153 -24.65 -6.68 -4.70
CA HIS A 153 -24.01 -7.34 -3.56
C HIS A 153 -22.80 -8.15 -4.02
N LEU A 154 -21.72 -8.05 -3.24
CA LEU A 154 -20.53 -8.87 -3.41
C LEU A 154 -20.77 -10.22 -2.76
N TYR A 155 -20.48 -11.29 -3.49
CA TYR A 155 -20.48 -12.65 -2.99
C TYR A 155 -19.05 -13.15 -2.94
N VAL A 156 -18.68 -13.81 -1.84
CA VAL A 156 -17.38 -14.45 -1.64
C VAL A 156 -17.62 -15.92 -1.33
N ASN A 157 -17.07 -16.81 -2.14
CA ASN A 157 -17.30 -18.27 -2.02
C ASN A 157 -18.80 -18.64 -2.00
N GLY A 158 -19.63 -17.84 -2.68
CA GLY A 158 -21.08 -18.02 -2.72
C GLY A 158 -21.85 -17.37 -1.57
N GLU A 159 -21.17 -16.86 -0.54
CA GLU A 159 -21.80 -16.16 0.58
C GLU A 159 -21.86 -14.65 0.33
N GLU A 160 -23.01 -14.03 0.60
CA GLU A 160 -23.21 -12.60 0.44
C GLU A 160 -22.49 -11.79 1.53
N ILE A 161 -21.74 -10.76 1.14
CA ILE A 161 -21.19 -9.76 2.05
C ILE A 161 -22.25 -8.67 2.29
N THR A 162 -22.81 -8.65 3.49
CA THR A 162 -23.90 -7.73 3.87
C THR A 162 -23.42 -6.41 4.49
N THR A 163 -22.12 -6.29 4.77
CA THR A 163 -21.58 -5.08 5.42
C THR A 163 -21.59 -3.86 4.50
N ARG A 164 -21.57 -4.07 3.17
CA ARG A 164 -21.50 -3.02 2.15
C ARG A 164 -22.09 -3.51 0.82
N GLU A 165 -22.63 -2.57 0.05
CA GLU A 165 -23.05 -2.80 -1.32
C GLU A 165 -21.92 -2.50 -2.31
N TYR A 166 -21.84 -3.30 -3.37
CA TYR A 166 -20.92 -3.10 -4.48
C TYR A 166 -21.67 -3.32 -5.79
N THR A 167 -21.61 -2.34 -6.68
CA THR A 167 -22.18 -2.41 -8.01
C THR A 167 -21.29 -3.22 -8.95
N ASN A 168 -21.92 -3.94 -9.87
CA ASN A 168 -21.30 -4.86 -10.83
C ASN A 168 -20.71 -4.13 -12.05
N ILE A 169 -20.13 -2.95 -11.85
CA ILE A 169 -19.45 -2.20 -12.91
C ILE A 169 -18.12 -2.87 -13.28
N GLY A 170 -17.57 -2.49 -14.43
CA GLY A 170 -16.28 -2.97 -14.91
C GLY A 170 -16.31 -4.42 -15.40
N GLU A 171 -15.14 -5.03 -15.44
CA GLU A 171 -14.90 -6.34 -16.04
C GLU A 171 -15.51 -7.49 -15.24
N ILE A 172 -15.68 -7.34 -13.91
CA ILE A 172 -16.25 -8.42 -13.11
C ILE A 172 -17.69 -8.67 -13.50
N GLY A 173 -18.45 -7.63 -13.83
CA GLY A 173 -19.87 -7.74 -14.14
C GLY A 173 -20.59 -8.68 -13.17
N ASN A 174 -21.32 -9.64 -13.74
CA ASN A 174 -21.93 -10.75 -13.02
C ASN A 174 -21.09 -12.04 -13.04
N GLU A 175 -19.88 -11.99 -13.62
CA GLU A 175 -18.98 -13.13 -13.74
C GLU A 175 -18.37 -13.51 -12.39
N LYS A 176 -18.00 -14.78 -12.28
CA LYS A 176 -17.26 -15.31 -11.13
C LYS A 176 -15.78 -15.24 -11.44
N TRP A 177 -15.03 -14.61 -10.56
CA TRP A 177 -13.57 -14.56 -10.62
C TRP A 177 -12.95 -15.38 -9.49
N ILE A 178 -11.78 -15.94 -9.72
CA ILE A 178 -10.94 -16.56 -8.69
C ILE A 178 -9.81 -15.57 -8.37
N VAL A 179 -9.71 -15.19 -7.10
CA VAL A 179 -8.59 -14.40 -6.60
C VAL A 179 -7.36 -15.33 -6.54
N PRO A 180 -6.30 -15.08 -7.33
CA PRO A 180 -5.15 -15.99 -7.33
C PRO A 180 -4.43 -16.03 -5.98
N LYS A 181 -3.95 -17.21 -5.60
CA LYS A 181 -3.04 -17.41 -4.48
C LYS A 181 -1.70 -17.94 -4.95
N LYS A 182 -0.71 -17.84 -4.08
CA LYS A 182 0.59 -18.46 -4.30
C LYS A 182 0.43 -19.97 -4.55
N GLY A 183 1.08 -20.47 -5.59
CA GLY A 183 1.03 -21.86 -6.04
C GLY A 183 -0.03 -22.16 -7.10
N ASP A 184 -0.94 -21.23 -7.39
CA ASP A 184 -1.90 -21.40 -8.48
C ASP A 184 -1.21 -21.33 -9.84
N THR A 185 -1.75 -22.03 -10.83
CA THR A 185 -1.37 -21.83 -12.23
C THR A 185 -2.12 -20.62 -12.77
N VAL A 186 -1.38 -19.65 -13.29
CA VAL A 186 -1.92 -18.44 -13.91
C VAL A 186 -1.62 -18.47 -15.39
N GLU A 187 -2.64 -18.20 -16.20
CA GLU A 187 -2.52 -18.16 -17.66
C GLU A 187 -3.04 -16.83 -18.23
N ILE A 188 -2.35 -16.35 -19.27
CA ILE A 188 -2.80 -15.23 -20.11
C ILE A 188 -2.89 -15.77 -21.53
N ILE A 189 -4.09 -15.71 -22.10
CA ILE A 189 -4.41 -16.27 -23.41
C ILE A 189 -4.76 -15.12 -24.36
N PRO A 190 -3.87 -14.81 -25.32
CA PRO A 190 -4.14 -13.84 -26.37
C PRO A 190 -5.31 -14.29 -27.26
N GLY A 191 -6.19 -13.36 -27.66
CA GLY A 191 -7.23 -13.67 -28.62
C GLY A 191 -6.77 -13.73 -30.08
N LYS A 192 -5.57 -13.18 -30.38
CA LYS A 192 -4.98 -13.14 -31.72
C LYS A 192 -3.48 -12.86 -31.67
N ASP A 193 -2.81 -13.02 -32.82
CA ASP A 193 -1.45 -12.48 -33.03
C ASP A 193 -1.53 -10.96 -33.24
N TYR A 194 -1.43 -10.21 -32.15
CA TYR A 194 -1.46 -8.75 -32.18
C TYR A 194 -0.28 -8.15 -32.93
N SER A 195 0.89 -8.82 -32.92
CA SER A 195 2.10 -8.33 -33.61
C SER A 195 1.91 -8.33 -35.11
N LYS A 196 1.25 -9.37 -35.65
CA LYS A 196 0.85 -9.41 -37.05
C LYS A 196 -0.13 -8.28 -37.36
N LEU A 197 -1.18 -8.12 -36.56
CA LEU A 197 -2.17 -7.06 -36.72
C LEU A 197 -1.54 -5.66 -36.71
N PHE A 198 -0.66 -5.38 -35.76
CA PHE A 198 0.01 -4.08 -35.67
C PHE A 198 0.92 -3.83 -36.87
N ARG A 199 1.70 -4.82 -37.32
CA ARG A 199 2.56 -4.68 -38.52
C ARG A 199 1.73 -4.42 -39.77
N GLU A 200 0.61 -5.12 -39.95
CA GLU A 200 -0.30 -4.92 -41.09
C GLU A 200 -0.90 -3.50 -41.12
N ASN A 201 -1.05 -2.88 -39.96
CA ASN A 201 -1.52 -1.50 -39.81
C ASN A 201 -0.38 -0.48 -39.68
N MET A 202 0.86 -0.86 -40.03
CA MET A 202 2.06 0.01 -39.96
C MET A 202 2.37 0.56 -38.55
N ILE A 203 1.94 -0.14 -37.50
CA ILE A 203 2.20 0.21 -36.10
C ILE A 203 3.48 -0.49 -35.61
N ASN A 204 4.35 0.26 -34.93
CA ASN A 204 5.59 -0.26 -34.38
C ASN A 204 5.33 -1.12 -33.13
N VAL A 205 5.51 -2.44 -33.25
CA VAL A 205 5.29 -3.42 -32.16
C VAL A 205 6.17 -3.14 -30.94
N GLY A 206 7.41 -2.67 -31.14
CA GLY A 206 8.32 -2.34 -30.04
C GLY A 206 7.85 -1.13 -29.22
N GLU A 207 7.26 -0.13 -29.89
CA GLU A 207 6.66 1.02 -29.21
C GLU A 207 5.40 0.61 -28.43
N VAL A 208 4.56 -0.25 -29.02
CA VAL A 208 3.37 -0.81 -28.33
C VAL A 208 3.81 -1.62 -27.11
N GLN A 209 4.81 -2.48 -27.25
CA GLN A 209 5.37 -3.27 -26.14
C GLN A 209 5.80 -2.35 -24.99
N LYS A 210 6.60 -1.31 -25.29
CA LYS A 210 7.06 -0.34 -24.30
C LYS A 210 5.88 0.38 -23.63
N TYR A 211 4.91 0.83 -24.43
CA TYR A 211 3.73 1.53 -23.92
C TYR A 211 2.92 0.67 -22.95
N LEU A 212 2.67 -0.60 -23.29
CA LEU A 212 1.93 -1.55 -22.44
C LEU A 212 2.66 -1.86 -21.13
N VAL A 213 3.99 -1.99 -21.16
CA VAL A 213 4.80 -2.21 -19.95
C VAL A 213 4.71 -1.02 -18.99
N ASP A 214 4.71 0.20 -19.53
CA ASP A 214 4.61 1.45 -18.77
C ASP A 214 3.17 1.80 -18.35
N ASN A 215 2.17 1.27 -19.07
CA ASN A 215 0.75 1.54 -18.87
C ASN A 215 -0.13 0.28 -18.97
N PRO A 216 0.05 -0.75 -18.12
CA PRO A 216 -0.80 -1.94 -18.14
C PRO A 216 -2.32 -1.71 -18.14
N GLY A 217 -2.80 -0.58 -17.61
CA GLY A 217 -4.22 -0.24 -17.67
C GLY A 217 -4.80 -0.16 -19.08
N ALA A 218 -3.97 0.10 -20.10
CA ALA A 218 -4.40 0.15 -21.49
C ALA A 218 -4.53 -1.24 -22.14
N VAL A 219 -4.24 -2.32 -21.40
CA VAL A 219 -4.23 -3.67 -21.97
C VAL A 219 -5.59 -4.07 -22.54
N GLY A 220 -6.69 -3.73 -21.87
CA GLY A 220 -8.04 -4.05 -22.35
C GLY A 220 -8.42 -3.28 -23.62
N GLU A 221 -7.87 -2.07 -23.81
CA GLU A 221 -8.13 -1.24 -24.99
C GLU A 221 -7.26 -1.67 -26.18
N ILE A 222 -6.00 -2.01 -25.93
CA ILE A 222 -5.00 -2.31 -26.97
C ILE A 222 -5.04 -3.78 -27.38
N LEU A 223 -5.31 -4.69 -26.45
CA LEU A 223 -5.31 -6.13 -26.65
C LEU A 223 -6.73 -6.69 -26.42
N PRO A 224 -7.65 -6.51 -27.37
CA PRO A 224 -9.00 -7.05 -27.25
C PRO A 224 -8.95 -8.58 -27.19
N ASP A 225 -9.95 -9.17 -26.52
CA ASP A 225 -10.09 -10.63 -26.37
C ASP A 225 -8.96 -11.31 -25.56
N LEU A 226 -8.19 -10.53 -24.78
CA LEU A 226 -7.17 -11.07 -23.88
C LEU A 226 -7.83 -11.71 -22.66
N GLU A 227 -7.63 -13.00 -22.46
CA GLU A 227 -8.23 -13.74 -21.36
C GLU A 227 -7.21 -14.06 -20.26
N PHE A 228 -7.63 -13.92 -19.00
CA PHE A 228 -6.86 -14.32 -17.83
C PHE A 228 -7.52 -15.54 -17.18
N ARG A 229 -6.71 -16.55 -16.84
CA ARG A 229 -7.19 -17.75 -16.14
C ARG A 229 -6.37 -18.06 -14.91
N VAL A 230 -7.03 -18.67 -13.93
CA VAL A 230 -6.43 -19.25 -12.73
C VAL A 230 -6.89 -20.70 -12.63
N ASN A 231 -5.93 -21.63 -12.63
CA ASN A 231 -6.18 -23.07 -12.61
C ASN A 231 -7.16 -23.53 -13.71
N GLY A 232 -7.06 -22.93 -14.90
CA GLY A 232 -7.92 -23.21 -16.06
C GLY A 232 -9.28 -22.52 -16.07
N GLU A 233 -9.68 -21.83 -15.00
CA GLU A 233 -10.93 -21.05 -14.93
C GLU A 233 -10.68 -19.56 -15.24
N LYS A 234 -11.59 -18.94 -16.01
CA LYS A 234 -11.53 -17.49 -16.32
C LYS A 234 -11.57 -16.64 -15.06
N THR A 235 -10.79 -15.57 -15.01
CA THR A 235 -10.76 -14.63 -13.89
C THR A 235 -10.49 -13.19 -14.36
N GLY A 236 -10.43 -12.26 -13.40
CA GLY A 236 -10.09 -10.86 -13.64
C GLY A 236 -8.63 -10.64 -14.01
N MET A 237 -8.33 -9.43 -14.48
CA MET A 237 -7.01 -9.07 -14.97
C MET A 237 -5.89 -9.21 -13.94
N LEU A 238 -4.69 -9.54 -14.42
CA LEU A 238 -3.46 -9.62 -13.63
C LEU A 238 -2.41 -8.69 -14.23
N LEU A 239 -2.66 -7.38 -14.14
CA LEU A 239 -1.81 -6.32 -14.72
C LEU A 239 -0.36 -6.35 -14.23
N ASP A 240 -0.10 -6.99 -13.08
CA ASP A 240 1.23 -7.19 -12.52
C ASP A 240 2.15 -7.99 -13.43
N LEU A 241 1.59 -8.89 -14.22
CA LEU A 241 2.32 -9.67 -15.21
C LEU A 241 2.61 -8.85 -16.48
N ILE A 242 1.79 -7.84 -16.78
CA ILE A 242 1.94 -6.99 -17.97
C ILE A 242 3.11 -6.01 -17.84
N HIS A 243 3.61 -5.74 -16.63
CA HIS A 243 4.85 -4.98 -16.47
C HIS A 243 6.12 -5.75 -16.88
N ASP A 244 6.06 -7.07 -17.07
CA ASP A 244 7.22 -7.84 -17.52
C ASP A 244 7.23 -7.90 -19.05
N SER A 245 8.22 -7.23 -19.64
CA SER A 245 8.45 -7.22 -21.09
C SER A 245 8.51 -8.62 -21.72
N LYS A 246 8.95 -9.63 -20.98
CA LYS A 246 9.00 -11.04 -21.42
C LYS A 246 7.59 -11.56 -21.68
N TYR A 247 6.65 -11.31 -20.77
CA TYR A 247 5.27 -11.77 -20.92
C TYR A 247 4.55 -10.96 -22.00
N VAL A 248 4.73 -9.64 -22.03
CA VAL A 248 4.13 -8.78 -23.08
C VAL A 248 4.58 -9.19 -24.46
N ASN A 249 5.86 -9.49 -24.69
CA ASN A 249 6.36 -9.93 -25.99
C ASN A 249 5.69 -11.23 -26.47
N ARG A 250 5.47 -12.19 -25.57
CA ARG A 250 4.79 -13.45 -25.91
C ARG A 250 3.31 -13.21 -26.21
N ILE A 251 2.63 -12.44 -25.36
CA ILE A 251 1.22 -12.06 -25.56
C ILE A 251 1.04 -11.38 -26.91
N LEU A 252 1.90 -10.41 -27.25
CA LEU A 252 1.85 -9.70 -28.52
C LEU A 252 2.00 -10.64 -29.72
N LYS A 253 2.72 -11.75 -29.62
CA LYS A 253 2.86 -12.74 -30.70
C LYS A 253 1.70 -13.73 -30.78
N GLY A 254 0.69 -13.60 -29.91
CA GLY A 254 -0.39 -14.57 -29.80
C GLY A 254 -0.01 -15.83 -29.03
N GLU A 255 1.10 -15.82 -28.28
CA GLU A 255 1.55 -16.98 -27.50
C GLU A 255 0.95 -16.97 -26.08
N ASN A 256 0.41 -18.11 -25.65
CA ASN A 256 -0.06 -18.29 -24.28
C ASN A 256 1.07 -18.14 -23.27
N VAL A 257 0.82 -17.38 -22.21
CA VAL A 257 1.72 -17.26 -21.06
C VAL A 257 1.13 -18.08 -19.92
N ALA A 258 1.85 -19.08 -19.43
CA ALA A 258 1.49 -19.86 -18.24
C ALA A 258 2.63 -19.84 -17.23
N LEU A 259 2.32 -19.65 -15.94
CA LEU A 259 3.28 -19.68 -14.83
C LEU A 259 2.62 -20.08 -13.51
N ILE A 260 3.42 -20.53 -12.55
CA ILE A 260 2.97 -20.72 -11.17
C ILE A 260 3.10 -19.40 -10.44
N SER A 261 2.01 -18.93 -9.83
CA SER A 261 2.00 -17.69 -9.07
C SER A 261 2.91 -17.80 -7.85
N GLU A 262 3.91 -16.91 -7.77
CA GLU A 262 4.78 -16.80 -6.60
C GLU A 262 4.20 -15.92 -5.49
N LYS A 263 3.01 -15.35 -5.72
CA LYS A 263 2.43 -14.28 -4.90
C LYS A 263 0.96 -14.53 -4.61
N ASP A 264 0.52 -14.00 -3.47
CA ASP A 264 -0.89 -13.84 -3.17
C ASP A 264 -1.47 -12.56 -3.78
N TYR A 265 -2.74 -12.62 -4.19
CA TYR A 265 -3.49 -11.51 -4.75
C TYR A 265 -4.74 -11.18 -3.94
N TYR A 266 -5.22 -9.95 -4.08
CA TYR A 266 -6.36 -9.43 -3.34
C TYR A 266 -7.29 -8.66 -4.27
N LEU A 267 -8.61 -8.82 -4.08
CA LEU A 267 -9.61 -7.95 -4.68
C LEU A 267 -9.75 -6.71 -3.79
N ALA A 268 -9.44 -5.54 -4.33
CA ALA A 268 -9.42 -4.28 -3.59
C ALA A 268 -10.45 -3.30 -4.17
N LEU A 269 -11.53 -3.04 -3.43
CA LEU A 269 -12.67 -2.23 -3.87
C LEU A 269 -12.76 -0.91 -3.12
N GLY A 270 -13.25 0.14 -3.77
CA GLY A 270 -13.51 1.42 -3.12
C GLY A 270 -14.91 1.46 -2.52
N ASP A 271 -15.04 2.09 -1.36
CA ASP A 271 -16.34 2.20 -0.67
C ASP A 271 -17.35 3.05 -1.45
N ASN A 272 -16.88 3.99 -2.28
CA ASN A 272 -17.74 4.73 -3.21
C ASN A 272 -17.92 3.92 -4.48
N THR A 273 -18.80 2.92 -4.44
CA THR A 273 -18.92 1.91 -5.47
C THR A 273 -19.01 2.46 -6.90
N ASN A 274 -19.84 3.48 -7.16
CA ASN A 274 -20.00 4.04 -8.50
C ASN A 274 -18.96 5.11 -8.86
N GLY A 275 -18.16 5.57 -7.88
CA GLY A 275 -17.14 6.60 -8.04
C GLY A 275 -15.72 6.08 -7.82
N SER A 276 -15.49 4.77 -7.94
CA SER A 276 -14.21 4.15 -7.64
C SER A 276 -13.65 3.38 -8.83
N TYR A 277 -12.49 3.85 -9.32
CA TYR A 277 -11.63 3.08 -10.21
C TYR A 277 -10.79 2.11 -9.36
N ASP A 278 -11.17 0.83 -9.36
CA ASP A 278 -10.64 -0.21 -8.45
C ASP A 278 -10.57 -1.58 -9.14
N SER A 279 -10.43 -2.68 -8.38
CA SER A 279 -10.21 -4.01 -8.93
C SER A 279 -11.25 -4.47 -9.94
N ARG A 280 -12.45 -3.88 -9.96
CA ARG A 280 -13.45 -4.12 -11.01
C ARG A 280 -12.97 -3.70 -12.40
N MET A 281 -12.11 -2.70 -12.47
CA MET A 281 -11.63 -2.09 -13.72
C MET A 281 -10.23 -2.54 -14.10
N TRP A 282 -9.37 -2.86 -13.13
CA TRP A 282 -7.96 -3.20 -13.38
C TRP A 282 -7.53 -4.55 -12.78
N GLY A 283 -8.46 -5.31 -12.21
CA GLY A 283 -8.18 -6.65 -11.68
C GLY A 283 -7.51 -6.66 -10.30
N PHE A 284 -6.67 -7.64 -10.03
CA PHE A 284 -6.20 -7.91 -8.66
C PHE A 284 -4.92 -7.14 -8.26
N VAL A 285 -4.71 -7.01 -6.94
CA VAL A 285 -3.48 -6.44 -6.36
C VAL A 285 -2.61 -7.55 -5.79
N SER A 286 -1.37 -7.70 -6.26
CA SER A 286 -0.40 -8.59 -5.61
C SER A 286 0.07 -8.07 -4.24
N GLU A 287 0.42 -9.01 -3.35
CA GLU A 287 0.86 -8.72 -1.98
C GLU A 287 2.07 -7.77 -1.89
N ASP A 288 3.01 -7.79 -2.84
CA ASP A 288 4.22 -6.96 -2.79
C ASP A 288 3.97 -5.48 -3.15
N ARG A 289 2.81 -5.19 -3.73
CA ARG A 289 2.32 -3.82 -3.93
C ARG A 289 1.78 -3.19 -2.66
N ILE A 290 1.28 -4.01 -1.74
CA ILE A 290 0.69 -3.55 -0.49
C ILE A 290 1.80 -3.01 0.42
N LYS A 291 1.62 -1.78 0.91
CA LYS A 291 2.60 -1.06 1.74
C LYS A 291 2.21 -1.00 3.21
N GLY A 292 0.91 -1.01 3.51
CA GLY A 292 0.44 -0.92 4.87
C GLY A 292 -1.07 -0.83 4.98
N GLU A 293 -1.55 -0.76 6.22
CA GLU A 293 -2.97 -0.66 6.57
C GLU A 293 -3.29 0.79 6.93
N ALA A 294 -4.26 1.42 6.25
CA ALA A 294 -4.82 2.69 6.70
C ALA A 294 -5.82 2.43 7.83
N PHE A 295 -5.45 2.81 9.06
CA PHE A 295 -6.18 2.37 10.26
C PHE A 295 -6.79 3.53 11.06
N VAL A 296 -6.31 4.76 10.90
CA VAL A 296 -6.86 5.95 11.58
C VAL A 296 -6.99 7.09 10.59
N ARG A 297 -8.16 7.73 10.57
CA ARG A 297 -8.32 9.10 10.09
C ARG A 297 -8.10 10.04 11.27
N PHE A 298 -7.10 10.91 11.19
CA PHE A 298 -6.76 11.84 12.28
C PHE A 298 -7.07 13.30 11.95
N TRP A 299 -7.30 13.62 10.66
CA TRP A 299 -7.70 14.95 10.22
C TRP A 299 -8.84 14.85 9.19
N PRO A 300 -9.87 15.71 9.26
CA PRO A 300 -10.05 16.82 10.22
C PRO A 300 -10.36 16.35 11.65
N LEU A 301 -10.02 17.19 12.66
CA LEU A 301 -10.10 16.80 14.08
C LEU A 301 -11.52 16.42 14.53
N ASN A 302 -12.54 17.01 13.93
CA ASN A 302 -13.95 16.69 14.21
C ASN A 302 -14.41 15.35 13.62
N ARG A 303 -13.57 14.65 12.85
CA ARG A 303 -13.87 13.36 12.25
C ARG A 303 -12.86 12.28 12.63
N ILE A 304 -12.07 12.45 13.70
CA ILE A 304 -11.11 11.42 14.11
C ILE A 304 -11.82 10.09 14.33
N LYS A 305 -11.35 9.03 13.67
CA LYS A 305 -11.95 7.69 13.79
C LYS A 305 -10.95 6.60 13.40
N LEU A 306 -11.07 5.46 14.07
CA LEU A 306 -10.51 4.20 13.55
C LEU A 306 -11.26 3.82 12.28
N LEU A 307 -10.50 3.48 11.25
CA LEU A 307 -11.04 2.98 10.01
C LEU A 307 -11.37 1.50 10.21
N LYS A 308 -12.63 1.15 9.93
CA LYS A 308 -13.14 -0.21 9.88
C LYS A 308 -13.95 -0.36 8.60
#